data_AF-A0A4R9QWB3-F1
#
_entry.id   AF-A0A4R9QWB3-F1
#
_cell.length_a   1.000
_cell.length_b   1.000
_cell.length_c   1.000
_cell.angle_alpha   90.00
_cell.angle_beta   90.00
_cell.angle_gamma   90.00
#
_symmetry.space_group_name_H-M   'P 1'
#
loop_
_entity.id
_entity.type
_entity.pdbx_description
1 polymer ?
#
loop_
_entity_poly.entity_id
_entity_poly.type
_entity_poly.pdbx_seq_one_letter_code
_entity_poly.pdbx_strand_id
1 'polypeptide(L)'
;MLLLALGLLWPRLDLGVAMSRIAFWFLIYSALAILAAYVMAGLWGAGNETMPLAAGAFHGSAFQEAVIKGVAYSSAPTGLIAFALILWGLRFERA
;
A
#
# COMPACT_ATOMS: atom_id res chain seq x y z
N MET A 1 10.13 3.75 -5.70
CA MET A 1 10.09 4.23 -7.11
C MET A 1 8.70 4.69 -7.52
N LEU A 2 7.66 3.89 -7.34
CA LEU A 2 6.26 4.28 -7.61
C LEU A 2 5.85 5.61 -6.94
N LEU A 3 6.17 5.81 -5.66
CA LEU A 3 5.82 7.04 -4.93
C LEU A 3 6.44 8.31 -5.55
N LEU A 4 7.66 8.20 -6.08
CA LEU A 4 8.32 9.31 -6.76
C LEU A 4 7.62 9.62 -8.09
N ALA A 5 7.30 8.59 -8.88
CA ALA A 5 6.54 8.76 -10.11
C ALA A 5 5.16 9.41 -9.86
N LEU A 6 4.45 8.97 -8.82
CA LEU A 6 3.18 9.57 -8.40
C LEU A 6 3.34 11.02 -7.91
N GLY A 7 4.42 11.33 -7.20
CA GLY A 7 4.74 12.69 -6.79
C GLY A 7 5.00 13.63 -7.98
N LEU A 8 5.69 13.15 -9.03
CA LEU A 8 5.87 13.92 -10.27
C LEU A 8 4.57 14.12 -11.05
N LEU A 9 3.65 13.16 -10.95
CA LEU A 9 2.35 13.21 -11.63
C LEU A 9 1.34 14.10 -10.91
N TRP A 10 1.62 14.46 -9.65
CA TRP A 10 0.72 15.22 -8.78
C TRP A 10 0.25 16.57 -9.33
N PRO A 11 1.09 17.39 -10.00
CA PRO A 11 0.66 18.65 -10.60
C PRO A 11 -0.32 18.48 -11.77
N ARG A 12 -0.43 17.26 -12.32
CA ARG A 12 -1.31 16.89 -13.45
C ARG A 12 -2.57 16.14 -13.00
N LEU A 13 -2.94 16.31 -11.75
CA LEU A 13 -4.16 15.71 -11.19
C LEU A 13 -5.20 16.81 -11.04
N ASP A 14 -6.21 16.78 -11.90
CA ASP A 14 -7.39 17.61 -11.72
C ASP A 14 -8.34 16.97 -10.68
N LEU A 15 -7.93 17.11 -9.41
CA LEU A 15 -8.67 16.68 -8.23
C LEU A 15 -8.90 17.88 -7.32
N GLY A 16 -10.13 18.03 -6.82
CA GLY A 16 -10.41 18.98 -5.75
C GLY A 16 -9.51 18.74 -4.53
N VAL A 17 -9.19 19.80 -3.79
CA VAL A 17 -8.24 19.79 -2.65
C VAL A 17 -8.51 18.66 -1.66
N ALA A 18 -9.78 18.37 -1.37
CA ALA A 18 -10.19 17.29 -0.47
C ALA A 18 -9.83 15.90 -1.02
N MET A 19 -10.13 15.62 -2.30
CA MET A 19 -9.86 14.31 -2.91
C MET A 19 -8.36 14.07 -3.11
N SER A 20 -7.61 15.10 -3.50
CA SER A 20 -6.15 15.04 -3.60
C SER A 20 -5.53 14.66 -2.24
N ARG A 21 -6.00 15.30 -1.16
CA ARG A 21 -5.50 15.00 0.20
C ARG A 21 -5.86 13.58 0.66
N ILE A 22 -7.06 13.09 0.35
CA ILE A 22 -7.45 11.70 0.65
C ILE A 22 -6.55 10.73 -0.11
N ALA A 23 -6.37 10.91 -1.41
CA ALA A 23 -5.51 10.06 -2.23
C ALA A 23 -4.07 10.02 -1.70
N PHE A 24 -3.53 11.17 -1.30
CA PHE A 24 -2.18 11.28 -0.74
C PHE A 24 -2.02 10.46 0.55
N TRP A 25 -2.90 10.70 1.52
CA TRP A 25 -2.81 10.02 2.81
C TRP A 25 -3.09 8.53 2.70
N PHE A 26 -4.00 8.11 1.83
CA PHE A 26 -4.30 6.70 1.60
C PHE A 26 -3.13 5.98 0.92
N LEU A 27 -2.46 6.64 -0.02
CA LEU A 27 -1.27 6.10 -0.68
C LEU A 27 -0.12 5.90 0.32
N ILE A 28 0.13 6.90 1.18
CA ILE A 28 1.14 6.81 2.23
C ILE A 28 0.80 5.72 3.23
N TYR A 29 -0.44 5.69 3.73
CA TYR A 29 -0.88 4.68 4.69
C TYR A 29 -0.73 3.28 4.10
N SER A 30 -1.17 3.05 2.87
CA SER A 30 -1.04 1.76 2.19
C SER A 30 0.42 1.34 2.07
N ALA A 31 1.30 2.26 1.65
CA ALA A 31 2.74 1.99 1.54
C ALA A 31 3.40 1.67 2.89
N LEU A 32 3.03 2.39 3.95
CA LEU A 32 3.56 2.15 5.29
C LEU A 32 3.01 0.85 5.89
N ALA A 33 1.73 0.56 5.71
CA ALA A 33 1.10 -0.67 6.20
C ALA A 33 1.73 -1.90 5.55
N ILE A 34 1.92 -1.91 4.22
CA ILE A 34 2.56 -3.05 3.55
C ILE A 34 4.03 -3.18 3.95
N LEU A 35 4.75 -2.06 4.11
CA LEU A 35 6.13 -2.09 4.57
C LEU A 35 6.24 -2.63 6.01
N ALA A 36 5.35 -2.19 6.90
CA ALA A 36 5.29 -2.69 8.27
C ALA A 36 5.00 -4.20 8.30
N ALA A 37 4.08 -4.68 7.46
CA ALA A 37 3.82 -6.12 7.31
C ALA A 37 5.08 -6.89 6.91
N TYR A 38 5.87 -6.38 5.96
CA TYR A 38 7.13 -7.00 5.57
C TYR A 38 8.23 -6.93 6.64
N VAL A 39 8.34 -5.82 7.35
CA VAL A 39 9.30 -5.69 8.45
C VAL A 39 8.95 -6.66 9.58
N MET A 40 7.67 -6.78 9.95
CA MET A 40 7.20 -7.75 10.94
C MET A 40 7.46 -9.19 10.49
N ALA A 41 7.17 -9.50 9.22
CA ALA A 41 7.46 -10.80 8.63
C ALA A 41 8.95 -11.16 8.72
N GLY A 42 9.83 -10.23 8.31
CA GLY A 42 11.28 -10.41 8.36
C GLY A 42 11.84 -10.52 9.78
N LEU A 43 11.36 -9.69 10.72
CA LEU A 43 11.78 -9.73 12.13
C LEU A 43 11.38 -11.02 12.83
N TRP A 44 10.19 -11.55 12.52
CA TRP A 44 9.68 -12.76 13.16
C TRP A 44 10.09 -14.06 12.48
N GLY A 45 10.69 -14.01 11.30
CA GLY A 45 10.82 -15.21 10.47
C GLY A 45 9.43 -15.84 10.24
N ALA A 46 8.45 -14.99 9.92
CA ALA A 46 7.05 -15.35 9.76
C ALA A 46 6.52 -14.78 8.45
N GLY A 47 5.37 -15.26 7.96
CA GLY A 47 4.80 -14.78 6.71
C GLY A 47 4.88 -15.80 5.57
N ASN A 48 5.05 -17.08 5.88
CA ASN A 48 4.97 -18.16 4.90
C ASN A 48 3.60 -18.19 4.21
N GLU A 49 2.51 -17.91 4.95
CA GLU A 49 1.17 -17.84 4.37
C GLU A 49 0.90 -16.58 3.50
N THR A 50 1.71 -15.52 3.63
CA THR A 50 1.47 -14.25 2.90
C THR A 50 2.50 -14.03 1.79
N MET A 51 3.72 -14.55 1.98
CA MET A 51 4.84 -14.50 1.04
C MET A 51 5.70 -15.77 1.12
N PRO A 52 5.19 -16.91 0.60
CA PRO A 52 5.89 -18.18 0.67
C PRO A 52 7.26 -18.16 -0.04
N LEU A 53 7.40 -17.36 -1.09
CA LEU A 53 8.65 -17.19 -1.84
C LEU A 53 9.74 -16.43 -1.06
N ALA A 54 9.36 -15.62 -0.07
CA ALA A 54 10.31 -14.84 0.74
C ALA A 54 10.58 -15.50 2.11
N ALA A 55 9.65 -16.31 2.62
CA ALA A 55 9.76 -16.94 3.93
C ALA A 55 10.66 -18.20 3.94
N GLY A 56 10.79 -18.91 2.82
CA GLY A 56 11.61 -20.12 2.77
C GLY A 56 11.14 -21.18 3.78
N ALA A 57 12.03 -21.60 4.71
CA ALA A 57 11.72 -22.58 5.75
C ALA A 57 11.17 -21.98 7.06
N PHE A 58 11.06 -20.65 7.13
CA PHE A 58 10.65 -19.95 8.35
C PHE A 58 9.13 -19.95 8.50
N HIS A 59 8.66 -20.49 9.63
CA HIS A 59 7.24 -20.61 9.97
C HIS A 59 6.96 -19.78 11.22
N GLY A 60 6.18 -18.72 11.07
CA GLY A 60 5.67 -17.97 12.20
C GLY A 60 4.61 -18.75 12.95
N SER A 61 4.38 -18.40 14.21
CA SER A 61 3.19 -18.85 14.92
C SER A 61 1.91 -18.31 14.25
N ALA A 62 0.79 -19.01 14.39
CA ALA A 62 -0.50 -18.60 13.82
C ALA A 62 -0.90 -17.16 14.19
N PHE A 63 -0.53 -16.70 15.39
CA PHE A 63 -0.75 -15.31 15.81
C PHE A 63 0.07 -14.30 15.00
N GLN A 64 1.36 -14.58 14.78
CA GLN A 64 2.23 -13.69 13.99
C GLN A 64 1.76 -13.59 12.54
N GLU A 65 1.36 -14.71 11.94
CA GLU A 65 0.83 -14.73 10.58
C GLU A 65 -0.51 -13.99 10.46
N ALA A 66 -1.40 -14.12 11.45
CA ALA A 66 -2.65 -13.38 11.49
C ALA A 66 -2.42 -11.86 11.61
N VAL A 67 -1.46 -11.42 12.42
CA VAL A 67 -1.11 -10.00 12.55
C VAL A 67 -0.54 -9.45 11.25
N ILE A 68 0.41 -10.17 10.62
CA ILE A 68 0.99 -9.78 9.33
C ILE A 68 -0.11 -9.68 8.27
N LYS A 69 -1.00 -10.68 8.18
CA LYS A 69 -2.14 -10.66 7.27
C LYS A 69 -3.07 -9.50 7.53
N GLY A 70 -3.41 -9.22 8.79
CA GLY A 70 -4.30 -8.11 9.14
C GLY A 70 -3.76 -6.75 8.69
N VAL A 71 -2.47 -6.50 8.92
CA VAL A 71 -1.82 -5.25 8.51
C VAL A 71 -1.61 -5.17 7.00
N ALA A 72 -1.28 -6.29 6.34
CA ALA A 72 -1.19 -6.33 4.88
C ALA A 72 -2.56 -6.12 4.21
N TYR A 73 -3.63 -6.73 4.74
CA TYR A 73 -4.97 -6.59 4.17
C TYR A 73 -5.54 -5.18 4.35
N SER A 74 -5.18 -4.45 5.41
CA SER A 74 -5.62 -3.06 5.57
C SER A 74 -4.97 -2.11 4.55
N SER A 75 -3.81 -2.48 3.99
CA SER A 75 -3.14 -1.69 2.95
C SER A 75 -3.85 -1.79 1.59
N ALA A 76 -4.53 -2.92 1.31
CA ALA A 76 -5.17 -3.16 0.02
C ALA A 76 -6.32 -2.18 -0.31
N PRO A 77 -7.37 -2.00 0.53
CA PRO A 77 -8.47 -1.09 0.21
C PRO A 77 -8.02 0.36 0.16
N THR A 78 -7.09 0.77 1.02
CA THR A 78 -6.54 2.13 1.04
C THR A 78 -5.72 2.42 -0.21
N GLY A 79 -4.88 1.46 -0.64
CA GLY A 79 -4.15 1.55 -1.90
C GLY A 79 -5.07 1.61 -3.11
N LEU A 80 -6.11 0.76 -3.16
CA LEU A 80 -7.07 0.72 -4.27
C LEU A 80 -7.81 2.06 -4.43
N ILE A 81 -8.27 2.65 -3.31
CA ILE A 81 -8.95 3.94 -3.31
C ILE A 81 -7.99 5.06 -3.76
N ALA A 82 -6.75 5.06 -3.27
CA ALA A 82 -5.76 6.04 -3.69
C ALA A 82 -5.51 5.97 -5.21
N PHE A 83 -5.30 4.77 -5.75
CA PHE A 83 -5.09 4.58 -7.19
C PHE A 83 -6.31 4.96 -8.01
N ALA A 84 -7.52 4.60 -7.57
CA ALA A 84 -8.76 4.98 -8.25
C ALA A 84 -8.90 6.51 -8.33
N LEU A 85 -8.61 7.22 -7.24
CA LEU A 85 -8.63 8.69 -7.21
C LEU A 85 -7.55 9.30 -8.12
N ILE A 86 -6.34 8.77 -8.10
CA ILE A 86 -5.25 9.25 -8.97
C ILE A 86 -5.63 9.06 -10.45
N LEU A 87 -6.05 7.85 -10.85
CA LEU A 87 -6.47 7.56 -12.22
C LEU A 87 -7.67 8.41 -12.65
N TRP A 88 -8.59 8.66 -11.72
CA TRP A 88 -9.71 9.57 -11.95
C TRP A 88 -9.22 11.00 -12.20
N GLY A 89 -8.32 11.52 -11.36
CA GLY A 89 -7.74 12.86 -11.52
C GLY A 89 -7.01 13.07 -12.84
N LEU A 90 -6.32 12.04 -13.32
CA LEU A 90 -5.67 12.04 -14.65
C LEU A 90 -6.66 12.09 -15.81
N ARG A 91 -7.87 11.54 -15.64
CA ARG A 91 -8.90 11.52 -16.69
C ARG A 91 -9.50 12.91 -16.95
N PHE A 92 -9.43 13.82 -15.97
CA PHE A 92 -9.93 15.19 -16.10
C PHE A 92 -8.90 16.15 -16.72
N GLU A 93 -7.63 15.76 -16.75
CA GLU A 93 -6.60 16.40 -17.57
C GLU A 93 -6.86 16.06 -19.06
N ARG A 94 -7.89 16.67 -19.64
CA ARG A 94 -8.23 16.48 -21.06
C ARG A 94 -7.08 17.02 -21.93
N ALA A 95 -6.67 16.18 -22.87
CA ALA A 95 -6.01 16.55 -24.12
C ALA A 95 -6.79 17.61 -24.90
#